data_AF-A0A2V9YJA9-F1
#
_entry.id   AF-A0A2V9YJA9-F1
#
_cell.length_a   1.000
_cell.length_b   1.000
_cell.length_c   1.000
_cell.angle_alpha   90.00
_cell.angle_beta   90.00
_cell.angle_gamma   90.00
#
_symmetry.space_group_name_H-M   'P 1'
#
loop_
_entity.id
_entity.type
_entity.pdbx_description
1 polymer ?
#
loop_
_entity_poly.entity_id
_entity_poly.type
_entity_poly.pdbx_seq_one_letter_code
_entity_poly.pdbx_strand_id
1 'polypeptide(L)'
;MKCNQIRELLPDLAAGLNAVTPETQEHIRACPACAGKLEDIRKTMALLDEWQALEPSPYFDVRLQARLREEAAQLRAGWLHRIRIPALALALSMMIAVGVGLFRGDRSKVPPVRPVALEKLEPGTAVGDLQALDKNHELYADFDVLDDLEVQQDVTANP
;
A
#
# COMPACT_ATOMS: atom_id res chain seq x y z
N MET A 1 34.23 -1.79 -30.52
CA MET A 1 33.79 -2.72 -29.45
C MET A 1 34.73 -3.92 -29.34
N LYS A 2 34.84 -4.53 -28.15
CA LYS A 2 35.64 -5.75 -27.94
C LYS A 2 34.80 -7.00 -28.21
N CYS A 3 35.43 -8.09 -28.64
CA CYS A 3 34.72 -9.33 -28.97
C CYS A 3 33.96 -9.93 -27.77
N ASN A 4 34.47 -9.77 -26.54
CA ASN A 4 33.80 -10.26 -25.33
C ASN A 4 32.46 -9.54 -25.09
N GLN A 5 32.44 -8.22 -25.23
CA GLN A 5 31.23 -7.40 -25.06
C GLN A 5 30.15 -7.79 -26.07
N ILE A 6 30.53 -7.99 -27.34
CA ILE A 6 29.56 -8.38 -28.37
C ILE A 6 29.07 -9.80 -28.15
N ARG A 7 29.94 -10.74 -27.75
CA ARG A 7 29.56 -12.14 -27.50
C ARG A 7 28.48 -12.31 -26.44
N GLU A 8 28.41 -11.41 -25.46
CA GLU A 8 27.34 -11.37 -24.46
C GLU A 8 26.01 -10.89 -25.05
N LEU A 9 26.06 -9.98 -26.03
CA LEU A 9 24.88 -9.40 -26.68
C LEU A 9 24.35 -10.25 -27.85
N LEU A 10 25.16 -11.19 -28.38
CA LEU A 10 24.79 -12.00 -29.55
C LEU A 10 23.47 -12.78 -29.40
N PRO A 11 23.14 -13.42 -28.26
CA PRO A 11 21.88 -14.16 -28.11
C PRO A 11 20.66 -13.24 -28.23
N ASP A 12 20.66 -12.11 -27.53
CA ASP A 12 19.57 -11.14 -27.57
C ASP A 12 19.43 -10.50 -28.95
N LEU A 13 20.55 -10.27 -29.64
CA LEU A 13 20.58 -9.76 -31.00
C LEU A 13 20.04 -10.79 -32.01
N ALA A 14 20.27 -12.08 -31.77
CA ALA A 14 19.70 -13.17 -32.57
C ALA A 14 18.19 -13.32 -32.32
N ALA A 15 17.75 -13.16 -31.07
CA ALA A 15 16.34 -13.21 -30.67
C ALA A 15 15.54 -11.94 -31.02
N GLY A 16 16.20 -10.89 -31.55
CA GLY A 16 15.56 -9.61 -31.89
C GLY A 16 15.17 -8.76 -30.67
N LEU A 17 15.68 -9.08 -29.48
CA LEU A 17 15.39 -8.36 -28.23
C LEU A 17 16.21 -7.08 -28.09
N ASN A 18 17.36 -7.00 -28.77
CA ASN A 18 18.24 -5.84 -28.76
C ASN A 18 18.31 -5.16 -30.13
N ALA A 19 18.30 -3.83 -30.14
CA ALA A 19 18.49 -3.04 -31.34
C ALA A 19 19.94 -3.15 -31.85
N VAL A 20 20.10 -3.33 -33.17
CA VAL A 20 21.43 -3.36 -33.79
C VAL A 20 21.98 -1.94 -33.86
N THR A 21 22.96 -1.63 -33.01
CA THR A 21 23.68 -0.35 -33.09
C THR A 21 24.68 -0.39 -34.25
N PRO A 22 25.03 0.77 -34.86
CA PRO A 22 25.98 0.82 -35.96
C PRO A 22 27.35 0.23 -35.59
N GLU A 23 27.80 0.46 -34.35
CA GLU A 23 29.05 -0.09 -33.81
C GLU A 23 29.04 -1.63 -33.75
N THR A 24 27.91 -2.22 -33.39
CA THR A 24 27.73 -3.68 -33.33
C THR A 24 27.74 -4.26 -34.75
N GLN A 25 27.06 -3.61 -35.68
CA GLN A 25 27.02 -4.02 -37.09
C GLN A 25 28.40 -3.95 -37.74
N GLU A 26 29.16 -2.88 -37.48
CA GLU A 26 30.51 -2.71 -37.99
C GLU A 26 31.45 -3.79 -37.46
N HIS A 27 31.38 -4.12 -36.17
CA HIS A 27 32.20 -5.20 -35.61
C HIS A 27 31.82 -6.57 -36.17
N ILE A 28 30.52 -6.87 -36.33
CA ILE A 28 30.08 -8.15 -36.92
C ILE A 28 30.60 -8.27 -38.37
N ARG A 29 30.62 -7.18 -39.14
CA ARG A 29 31.22 -7.17 -40.49
C ARG A 29 32.73 -7.34 -40.48
N ALA A 30 33.42 -6.77 -39.49
CA ALA A 30 34.87 -6.83 -39.39
C ALA A 30 35.41 -8.12 -38.77
N CYS A 31 34.62 -8.82 -37.94
CA CYS A 31 35.06 -9.99 -37.18
C CYS A 31 34.30 -11.27 -37.61
N PRO A 32 34.94 -12.18 -38.37
CA PRO A 32 34.28 -13.39 -38.86
C PRO A 32 33.89 -14.36 -37.74
N ALA A 33 34.63 -14.36 -36.61
CA ALA A 33 34.30 -15.21 -35.46
C ALA A 33 32.99 -14.80 -34.78
N CYS A 34 32.72 -13.50 -34.66
CA CYS A 34 31.47 -12.98 -34.10
C CYS A 34 30.30 -13.18 -35.09
N ALA A 35 30.54 -12.96 -36.39
CA ALA A 35 29.54 -13.23 -37.43
C ALA A 35 29.13 -14.71 -37.50
N GLY A 36 30.11 -15.62 -37.49
CA GLY A 36 29.85 -17.06 -37.47
C GLY A 36 29.06 -17.49 -36.25
N LYS A 37 29.45 -17.02 -35.05
CA LYS A 37 28.71 -17.33 -33.82
C LYS A 37 27.27 -16.80 -33.84
N LEU A 38 27.04 -15.61 -34.39
CA LEU A 38 25.69 -15.07 -34.54
C LEU A 38 24.83 -15.94 -35.46
N GLU A 39 25.42 -16.39 -36.57
CA GLU A 39 24.74 -17.25 -37.52
C GLU A 39 24.43 -18.64 -36.94
N ASP A 40 25.34 -19.21 -36.16
CA ASP A 40 25.11 -20.47 -35.44
C ASP A 40 23.93 -20.34 -34.47
N ILE A 41 23.87 -19.24 -33.70
CA ILE A 41 22.74 -18.98 -32.80
C ILE A 41 21.43 -18.87 -33.61
N ARG A 42 21.42 -18.12 -34.72
CA ARG A 42 20.23 -18.00 -35.58
C ARG A 42 19.76 -19.34 -36.13
N LYS A 43 20.69 -20.20 -36.55
CA LYS A 43 20.36 -21.57 -36.99
C LYS A 43 19.74 -22.38 -35.86
N THR A 44 20.29 -22.28 -34.64
CA THR A 44 19.68 -22.96 -33.49
C THR A 44 18.28 -22.43 -33.21
N MET A 45 18.05 -21.12 -33.25
CA MET A 45 16.71 -20.54 -33.05
C MET A 45 15.74 -20.98 -34.14
N ALA A 46 16.17 -21.02 -35.40
CA ALA A 46 15.34 -21.51 -36.51
C ALA A 46 14.93 -22.99 -36.32
N LEU A 47 15.79 -23.83 -35.73
CA LEU A 47 15.43 -25.20 -35.37
C LEU A 47 14.45 -25.25 -34.18
N LEU A 48 14.57 -24.34 -33.22
CA LEU A 48 13.61 -24.24 -32.12
C LEU A 48 12.24 -23.74 -32.60
N ASP A 49 12.22 -22.86 -33.60
CA ASP A 49 10.98 -22.35 -34.21
C ASP A 49 10.22 -23.44 -35.00
N GLU A 50 10.88 -24.54 -35.39
CA GLU A 50 10.22 -25.71 -36.00
C GLU A 50 9.32 -26.45 -34.97
N TRP A 51 9.56 -26.26 -33.67
CA TRP A 51 8.74 -26.85 -32.64
C TRP A 51 7.32 -26.27 -32.71
N GLN A 52 6.34 -27.11 -33.06
CA GLN A 52 4.94 -26.68 -33.10
C GLN A 52 4.45 -26.31 -31.71
N ALA A 53 3.98 -25.08 -31.56
CA ALA A 53 3.33 -24.63 -30.34
C ALA A 53 2.14 -25.55 -30.03
N LEU A 54 2.17 -26.23 -28.88
CA LEU A 54 1.03 -27.00 -28.41
C LEU A 54 -0.14 -26.04 -28.21
N GLU A 55 -1.33 -26.46 -28.64
CA GLU A 55 -2.54 -25.67 -28.46
C GLU A 55 -2.75 -25.40 -26.96
N PRO A 56 -2.93 -24.13 -26.55
CA PRO A 56 -3.12 -23.80 -25.14
C PRO A 56 -4.36 -24.52 -24.62
N SER A 57 -4.37 -24.85 -23.33
CA SER A 57 -5.55 -25.51 -22.74
C SER A 57 -6.81 -24.67 -22.99
N PRO A 58 -7.99 -25.27 -23.22
CA PRO A 58 -9.23 -24.53 -23.52
C PRO A 58 -9.63 -23.47 -22.48
N TYR A 59 -9.09 -23.57 -21.26
CA TYR A 59 -9.36 -22.64 -20.16
C TYR A 59 -8.24 -21.62 -19.92
N PHE A 60 -7.18 -21.62 -20.73
CA PHE A 60 -6.02 -20.75 -20.55
C PHE A 60 -6.43 -19.28 -20.69
N ASP A 61 -7.10 -18.93 -21.79
CA ASP A 61 -7.50 -17.55 -22.05
C ASP A 61 -8.46 -17.01 -21.00
N VAL A 62 -9.42 -17.84 -20.57
CA VAL A 62 -10.38 -17.45 -19.53
C VAL A 62 -9.67 -17.15 -18.22
N ARG A 63 -8.72 -18.01 -17.80
CA ARG A 63 -7.93 -17.79 -16.57
C ARG A 63 -7.00 -16.59 -16.71
N LEU A 64 -6.34 -16.43 -17.85
CA LEU A 64 -5.45 -15.31 -18.12
C LEU A 64 -6.21 -13.98 -18.05
N GLN A 65 -7.36 -13.88 -18.72
CA GLN A 65 -8.20 -12.69 -18.69
C GLN A 65 -8.74 -12.40 -17.28
N ALA A 66 -9.10 -13.43 -16.52
CA ALA A 66 -9.52 -13.27 -15.13
C ALA A 66 -8.39 -12.64 -14.29
N ARG A 67 -7.17 -13.18 -14.37
CA ARG A 67 -6.00 -12.65 -13.67
C ARG A 67 -5.64 -11.23 -14.11
N LEU A 68 -5.68 -10.94 -15.40
CA LEU A 68 -5.44 -9.58 -15.92
C LEU A 68 -6.45 -8.56 -15.39
N ARG A 69 -7.73 -8.95 -15.25
CA ARG A 69 -8.76 -8.08 -14.66
C ARG A 69 -8.54 -7.87 -13.17
N GLU A 70 -8.18 -8.92 -12.43
CA GLU A 70 -7.85 -8.83 -11.01
C GLU A 70 -6.68 -7.87 -10.77
N GLU A 71 -5.57 -8.03 -11.51
CA GLU A 71 -4.41 -7.14 -11.44
C GLU A 71 -4.75 -5.69 -11.83
N ALA A 72 -5.51 -5.50 -12.91
CA ALA A 72 -5.95 -4.17 -13.32
C ALA A 72 -6.86 -3.50 -12.27
N ALA A 73 -7.69 -4.27 -11.57
CA ALA A 73 -8.51 -3.78 -10.47
C ALA A 73 -7.67 -3.47 -9.22
N GLN A 74 -6.68 -4.30 -8.88
CA GLN A 74 -5.75 -4.06 -7.77
C GLN A 74 -4.96 -2.76 -7.95
N LEU A 75 -4.44 -2.51 -9.16
CA LEU A 75 -3.72 -1.26 -9.47
C LEU A 75 -4.61 -0.02 -9.29
N ARG A 76 -5.87 -0.08 -9.73
CA ARG A 76 -6.84 1.02 -9.56
C ARG A 76 -7.24 1.21 -8.10
N ALA A 77 -7.47 0.12 -7.37
CA ALA A 77 -7.81 0.16 -5.96
C ALA A 77 -6.65 0.72 -5.12
N GLY A 78 -5.42 0.32 -5.40
CA GLY A 78 -4.22 0.83 -4.70
C GLY A 78 -4.04 2.34 -4.85
N TRP A 79 -4.25 2.90 -6.05
CA TRP A 79 -4.16 4.34 -6.28
C TRP A 79 -5.28 5.12 -5.56
N LEU A 80 -6.53 4.67 -5.66
CA LEU A 80 -7.68 5.29 -4.98
C LEU A 80 -7.55 5.19 -3.46
N HIS A 81 -7.09 4.06 -2.94
CA HIS A 81 -6.89 3.87 -1.51
C HIS A 81 -5.79 4.81 -0.99
N ARG A 82 -4.68 4.98 -1.73
CA ARG A 82 -3.59 5.90 -1.39
C ARG A 82 -4.02 7.36 -1.25
N ILE A 83 -5.04 7.80 -1.99
CA ILE A 83 -5.55 9.18 -1.95
C ILE A 83 -6.68 9.34 -0.92
N ARG A 84 -7.56 8.35 -0.79
CA ARG A 84 -8.75 8.45 0.08
C ARG A 84 -8.42 8.38 1.57
N ILE A 85 -7.44 7.57 1.98
CA ILE A 85 -7.05 7.46 3.39
C ILE A 85 -6.55 8.80 3.95
N PRO A 86 -5.55 9.48 3.33
CA PRO A 86 -5.08 10.75 3.89
C PRO A 86 -6.13 11.86 3.82
N ALA A 87 -6.99 11.87 2.79
CA ALA A 87 -8.07 12.84 2.67
C ALA A 87 -9.12 12.69 3.80
N LEU A 88 -9.53 11.46 4.12
CA LEU A 88 -10.44 11.19 5.24
C LEU A 88 -9.80 11.53 6.59
N ALA A 89 -8.52 11.19 6.78
CA ALA A 89 -7.80 11.52 8.01
C ALA A 89 -7.70 13.04 8.23
N LEU A 90 -7.42 13.80 7.16
CA LEU A 90 -7.41 15.26 7.21
C LEU A 90 -8.79 15.83 7.53
N ALA A 91 -9.85 15.36 6.85
CA ALA A 91 -11.21 15.82 7.10
C ALA A 91 -11.65 15.59 8.55
N LEU A 92 -11.39 14.40 9.10
CA LEU A 92 -11.66 14.08 10.51
C LEU A 92 -10.85 14.96 11.46
N SER A 93 -9.56 15.17 11.19
CA SER A 93 -8.71 16.05 12.01
C SER A 93 -9.22 17.49 12.03
N MET A 94 -9.68 18.02 10.89
CA MET A 94 -10.28 19.35 10.77
C MET A 94 -11.58 19.45 11.56
N MET A 95 -12.44 18.43 11.47
CA MET A 95 -13.70 18.41 12.21
C MET A 95 -13.46 18.39 13.73
N ILE A 96 -12.48 17.61 14.20
CA ILE A 96 -12.05 17.61 15.60
C ILE A 96 -11.45 18.97 15.98
N ALA A 97 -10.57 19.54 15.17
CA ALA A 97 -9.94 20.83 15.44
C ALA A 97 -10.96 21.98 15.52
N VAL A 98 -11.96 21.99 14.62
CA VAL A 98 -13.07 22.95 14.66
C VAL A 98 -13.94 22.73 15.90
N GLY A 99 -14.30 21.48 16.21
CA GLY A 99 -15.06 21.16 17.42
C GLY A 99 -14.37 21.62 18.70
N VAL A 100 -13.07 21.34 18.83
CA VAL A 100 -12.24 21.80 19.97
C VAL A 100 -12.09 23.32 19.96
N GLY A 101 -11.89 23.93 18.79
CA GLY A 101 -11.77 25.38 18.64
C GLY A 101 -13.02 26.13 19.08
N LEU A 102 -14.21 25.65 18.70
CA LEU A 102 -15.49 26.23 19.10
C LEU A 102 -15.75 26.02 20.61
N PHE A 103 -15.49 24.83 21.13
CA PHE A 103 -15.67 24.51 22.56
C PHE A 103 -14.72 25.32 23.48
N ARG A 104 -13.53 25.64 22.99
CA ARG A 104 -12.53 26.45 23.70
C ARG A 104 -12.73 27.96 23.47
N GLY A 105 -13.28 28.35 22.32
CA GLY A 105 -13.72 29.72 22.03
C GLY A 105 -14.83 30.19 22.98
N ASP A 106 -15.79 29.31 23.27
CA ASP A 106 -16.87 29.62 24.22
C ASP A 106 -16.39 29.70 25.69
N ARG A 107 -15.29 29.01 26.01
CA ARG A 107 -14.59 29.10 27.31
C ARG A 107 -13.61 30.28 27.42
N SER A 108 -13.49 31.14 26.41
CA SER A 108 -12.58 32.31 26.45
C SER A 108 -13.07 33.45 27.35
N LYS A 109 -14.19 33.25 28.07
CA LYS A 109 -14.65 34.11 29.17
C LYS A 109 -14.27 33.58 30.57
N VAL A 110 -13.30 32.68 30.67
CA VAL A 110 -12.74 32.27 31.97
C VAL A 110 -11.51 33.15 32.26
N PRO A 111 -11.46 33.88 33.39
CA PRO A 111 -10.30 34.71 33.75
C PRO A 111 -9.03 33.85 33.85
N PRO A 112 -7.83 34.43 33.65
CA PRO A 112 -6.59 33.66 33.67
C PRO A 112 -6.41 32.97 35.02
N VAL A 113 -6.54 31.65 35.04
CA VAL A 113 -6.13 30.83 36.16
C VAL A 113 -4.62 30.94 36.24
N ARG A 114 -4.14 31.56 37.32
CA ARG A 114 -2.72 31.61 37.67
C ARG A 114 -2.19 30.17 37.71
N PRO A 115 -0.99 29.88 37.19
CA PRO A 115 -0.44 28.54 37.30
C PRO A 115 -0.20 28.26 38.79
N VAL A 116 -1.05 27.42 39.37
CA VAL A 116 -0.69 26.69 40.58
C VAL A 116 0.40 25.72 40.13
N ALA A 117 1.56 25.81 40.75
CA ALA A 117 2.70 24.94 40.50
C ALA A 117 2.21 23.48 40.52
N LEU A 118 2.23 22.84 39.35
CA LEU A 118 1.95 21.42 39.23
C LEU A 118 3.21 20.72 39.72
N GLU A 119 3.22 20.36 41.00
CA GLU A 119 4.13 19.34 41.51
C GLU A 119 3.95 18.10 40.64
N LYS A 120 5.06 17.71 40.05
CA LYS A 120 5.24 16.58 39.15
C LYS A 120 4.70 15.31 39.82
N LEU A 121 3.51 14.85 39.44
CA LEU A 121 3.07 13.49 39.78
C LEU A 121 3.97 12.53 38.97
N GLU A 122 4.90 11.88 39.65
CA GLU A 122 5.60 10.70 39.11
C GLU A 122 4.68 9.48 39.27
N PRO A 123 4.18 8.88 38.18
CA PRO A 123 3.45 7.63 38.25
C PRO A 123 4.38 6.50 38.72
N GLY A 124 3.89 5.62 39.60
CA GLY A 124 4.64 4.47 40.13
C GLY A 124 4.98 4.50 41.62
N THR A 125 4.44 5.45 42.39
CA THR A 125 4.51 5.41 43.86
C THR A 125 3.13 5.10 44.45
N ALA A 126 3.09 4.34 45.54
CA ALA A 126 1.84 3.90 46.17
C ALA A 126 0.90 5.06 46.57
N VAL A 127 1.46 6.24 46.86
CA VAL A 127 0.67 7.44 47.18
C VAL A 127 0.10 8.10 45.92
N GLY A 128 0.86 8.11 44.83
CA GLY A 128 0.40 8.64 43.54
C GLY A 128 -0.72 7.82 42.91
N ASP A 129 -0.65 6.49 43.03
CA ASP A 129 -1.70 5.60 42.52
C ASP A 129 -3.00 5.72 43.32
N LEU A 130 -2.92 5.91 44.64
CA LEU A 130 -4.11 6.16 45.47
C LEU A 130 -4.75 7.51 45.12
N GLN A 131 -3.95 8.55 44.89
CA GLN A 131 -4.44 9.87 44.52
C GLN A 131 -5.02 9.90 43.10
N ALA A 132 -4.57 9.00 42.22
CA ALA A 132 -5.15 8.77 40.91
C ALA A 132 -6.48 7.99 41.00
N LEU A 133 -6.58 6.95 41.84
CA LEU A 133 -7.82 6.20 42.03
C LEU A 133 -8.93 7.05 42.66
N ASP A 134 -8.60 7.86 43.68
CA ASP A 134 -9.56 8.72 44.38
C ASP A 134 -10.26 9.71 43.42
N LYS A 135 -9.49 10.30 42.50
CA LYS A 135 -10.02 11.21 41.46
C LYS A 135 -10.86 10.51 40.40
N ASN A 136 -10.66 9.21 40.17
CA ASN A 136 -11.48 8.45 39.23
C ASN A 136 -12.79 7.97 39.86
N HIS A 137 -12.92 7.99 41.19
CA HIS A 137 -14.13 7.53 41.88
C HIS A 137 -15.35 8.41 41.58
N GLU A 138 -15.17 9.73 41.49
CA GLU A 138 -16.23 10.66 41.06
C GLU A 138 -16.74 10.36 39.64
N LEU A 139 -15.88 9.78 38.78
CA LEU A 139 -16.20 9.44 37.40
C LEU A 139 -16.98 8.11 37.28
N TYR A 140 -16.82 7.22 38.25
CA TYR A 140 -17.62 6.01 38.35
C TYR A 140 -18.94 6.22 39.09
N ALA A 141 -19.08 7.26 39.92
CA ALA A 141 -20.31 7.49 40.69
C ALA A 141 -21.49 8.03 39.83
N ASP A 142 -21.23 8.44 38.58
CA ASP A 142 -22.23 8.95 37.64
C ASP A 142 -23.02 7.81 36.95
N PHE A 143 -23.53 6.88 37.77
CA PHE A 143 -24.32 5.71 37.36
C PHE A 143 -25.79 6.04 36.99
N ASP A 144 -26.23 7.30 37.17
CA ASP A 144 -27.59 7.76 36.80
C ASP A 144 -27.89 7.64 35.30
N VAL A 145 -26.86 7.48 34.45
CA VAL A 145 -27.04 7.33 32.99
C VAL A 145 -27.47 5.90 32.57
N LEU A 146 -27.30 4.91 33.45
CA LEU A 146 -27.65 3.52 33.14
C LEU A 146 -29.07 3.11 33.56
N ASP A 147 -29.75 3.92 34.39
CA ASP A 147 -31.15 3.67 34.79
C ASP A 147 -32.16 4.05 33.68
N ASP A 148 -31.76 4.92 32.74
CA ASP A 148 -32.61 5.36 31.60
C ASP A 148 -32.65 4.34 30.44
N LEU A 149 -31.97 3.18 30.55
CA LEU A 149 -31.88 2.18 29.47
C LEU A 149 -32.65 0.88 29.73
N GLU A 150 -33.36 0.73 30.86
CA GLU A 150 -34.23 -0.42 31.08
C GLU A 150 -35.65 -0.20 30.53
N VAL A 151 -36.12 -1.24 29.80
CA VAL A 151 -37.49 -1.49 29.29
C VAL A 151 -37.84 -0.93 27.90
N GLN A 152 -37.22 -1.50 26.85
CA GLN A 152 -37.96 -1.88 25.64
C GLN A 152 -38.25 -3.39 25.67
N GLN A 153 -39.22 -3.79 26.49
CA GLN A 153 -39.88 -5.09 26.37
C GLN A 153 -41.07 -4.93 25.43
N ASP A 154 -40.82 -4.89 24.12
CA ASP A 154 -41.88 -5.15 23.14
C ASP A 154 -41.32 -5.90 21.93
N VAL A 155 -41.08 -7.20 22.14
CA VAL A 155 -41.02 -8.18 21.06
C VAL A 155 -42.21 -9.11 21.26
N THR A 156 -43.39 -8.57 20.99
CA THR A 156 -44.63 -9.34 20.88
C THR A 156 -44.71 -9.99 19.49
N ALA A 157 -44.56 -11.32 19.50
CA ALA A 157 -45.17 -12.33 18.63
C ALA A 157 -45.01 -12.28 17.09
N ASN A 158 -44.39 -13.36 16.57
CA ASN A 158 -44.79 -14.05 15.34
C ASN A 158 -45.05 -15.51 15.77
N PRO A 159 -46.05 -16.26 15.26
CA PRO A 159 -46.90 -16.05 14.07
C PRO A 159 -48.26 -15.40 14.32
#